data_AF-A0A5K0ZEK5-F1
#
_entry.id   AF-A0A5K0ZEK5-F1
#
_cell.length_a   1.000
_cell.length_b   1.000
_cell.length_c   1.000
_cell.angle_alpha   90.00
_cell.angle_beta   90.00
_cell.angle_gamma   90.00
#
_symmetry.space_group_name_H-M   'P 1'
#
loop_
_entity.id
_entity.type
_entity.pdbx_description
1 polymer ?
#
loop_
_entity_poly.entity_id
_entity_poly.type
_entity_poly.pdbx_seq_one_letter_code
_entity_poly.pdbx_strand_id
1 'polypeptide(L)' 'MVVALDRVIGALDLWLHLLNKDQKPRVDPNLDPVLLVPGIGGSILTAVNEKGRQERVWVRLFAADHEFRTKLWSLFDPST' A
#
# COMPACT_ATOMS: atom_id res chain seq x y z
N MET A 1 -1.18 -13.75 30.07
CA MET A 1 -1.54 -14.09 28.68
C MET A 1 -0.97 -13.10 27.66
N VAL A 2 -1.09 -11.78 27.90
CA VAL A 2 -0.52 -10.71 27.03
C VAL A 2 1.01 -10.82 26.86
N VAL A 3 1.74 -11.01 27.97
CA VAL A 3 3.22 -11.14 27.98
C VAL A 3 3.75 -12.31 27.12
N ALA A 4 2.95 -13.37 26.93
CA ALA A 4 3.35 -14.51 26.11
C ALA A 4 3.20 -14.21 24.62
N LEU A 5 2.18 -13.43 24.25
CA LEU A 5 1.93 -13.03 22.87
C LEU A 5 2.99 -12.03 22.38
N ASP A 6 3.37 -11.06 23.21
CA ASP A 6 4.42 -10.08 22.87
C ASP A 6 5.77 -10.75 22.59
N ARG A 7 6.09 -11.83 23.31
CA ARG A 7 7.29 -12.63 23.07
C ARG A 7 7.24 -13.38 21.75
N VAL A 8 6.07 -13.89 21.37
CA VAL A 8 5.87 -14.59 20.09
C VAL A 8 5.96 -13.61 18.93
N ILE A 9 5.36 -12.42 19.06
CA ILE A 9 5.45 -11.35 18.06
C ILE A 9 6.90 -10.89 17.89
N GLY A 10 7.60 -10.62 18.99
CA GLY A 10 9.02 -10.22 18.94
C GLY A 10 9.93 -11.29 18.32
N ALA A 11 9.66 -12.57 18.57
CA ALA A 11 10.40 -13.67 17.95
C ALA A 11 10.14 -13.78 16.44
N LEU A 12 8.89 -13.54 16.00
CA LEU A 12 8.51 -13.51 14.59
C LEU A 12 9.17 -12.34 13.84
N ASP A 13 9.19 -11.15 14.43
CA ASP A 13 9.85 -9.97 13.85
C ASP A 13 11.36 -10.20 13.68
N LEU A 14 12.00 -10.80 14.69
CA LEU A 14 13.43 -11.13 14.63
C LEU A 14 13.72 -12.15 13.52
N TRP A 15 12.87 -13.17 13.40
CA TRP A 15 12.96 -14.17 12.34
C TRP A 15 12.78 -13.55 10.94
N LEU A 16 11.79 -12.67 10.78
CA LEU A 16 11.54 -11.97 9.52
C LEU A 16 12.73 -11.09 9.13
N HIS A 17 13.32 -10.38 10.10
CA HIS A 17 14.50 -9.55 9.88
C HIS A 17 15.73 -10.37 9.47
N LEU A 18 15.92 -11.55 10.05
CA LEU A 18 17.02 -12.44 9.69
C LEU A 18 16.86 -13.01 8.27
N LEU A 19 15.63 -13.36 7.88
CA LEU A 19 15.34 -13.84 6.52
C LEU A 19 15.54 -12.76 5.45
N ASN A 20 15.27 -11.50 5.78
CA ASN A 20 15.37 -10.38 4.84
C ASN A 20 16.72 -9.66 4.86
N LYS A 21 17.67 -10.06 5.73
CA LYS A 21 18.93 -9.34 5.99
C LYS A 21 19.83 -9.18 4.76
N ASP A 22 19.78 -10.15 3.85
CA ASP A 22 20.65 -10.19 2.67
C ASP A 22 19.94 -9.83 1.36
N GLN A 23 18.66 -9.44 1.42
CA GLN A 23 17.94 -8.91 0.26
C GLN A 23 18.31 -7.44 0.04
N LYS A 24 19.58 -7.17 -0.29
CA LYS A 24 19.89 -5.96 -1.03
C LYS A 24 19.29 -6.16 -2.43
N PRO A 25 18.41 -5.25 -2.91
CA PRO A 25 17.96 -5.34 -4.29
C PRO A 25 19.20 -5.28 -5.18
N ARG A 26 19.50 -6.39 -5.84
CA ARG A 26 20.62 -6.47 -6.80
C ARG A 26 20.17 -5.75 -8.06
N VAL A 27 20.34 -4.43 -8.05
CA VAL A 27 20.09 -3.58 -9.21
C VAL A 27 21.36 -3.61 -10.05
N ASP A 28 21.28 -4.14 -11.27
CA ASP A 28 22.38 -4.09 -12.22
C ASP A 28 22.57 -2.63 -12.69
N PRO A 29 23.74 -2.02 -12.47
CA PRO A 29 23.99 -0.62 -12.83
C PRO A 29 24.05 -0.37 -14.34
N ASN A 30 24.10 -1.42 -15.16
CA ASN A 30 24.14 -1.31 -16.63
C ASN A 30 22.76 -1.33 -17.27
N LEU A 31 21.68 -1.49 -16.50
CA LEU A 31 20.32 -1.45 -17.02
C LEU A 31 19.86 -0.01 -17.21
N ASP A 32 19.23 0.25 -18.36
CA ASP A 32 18.55 1.52 -18.59
C ASP A 32 17.36 1.68 -17.63
N PRO A 33 17.16 2.87 -17.04
CA PRO A 33 16.00 3.12 -16.19
C PRO A 33 14.71 3.06 -17.03
N VAL A 34 13.73 2.31 -16.55
CA VAL A 34 12.40 2.19 -17.19
C VAL A 34 11.31 2.79 -16.31
N LEU A 35 10.39 3.54 -16.94
CA LEU A 35 9.19 4.05 -16.27
C LEU A 35 8.01 3.11 -16.55
N LEU A 36 7.45 2.55 -15.49
CA LEU A 36 6.25 1.73 -15.58
C LEU A 36 5.01 2.62 -15.49
N VAL A 37 4.18 2.60 -16.52
CA VAL A 37 2.88 3.30 -16.55
C VAL A 37 1.77 2.27 -16.41
N PRO A 38 1.05 2.24 -15.27
CA PRO A 38 -0.06 1.31 -15.10
C PRO A 38 -1.27 1.74 -15.94
N GLY A 39 -2.04 0.75 -16.39
CA GLY A 39 -3.36 0.98 -17.00
C GLY A 39 -4.42 1.39 -15.97
N ILE A 40 -5.67 1.50 -16.43
CA ILE A 40 -6.81 1.83 -15.56
C ILE A 40 -6.92 0.83 -14.40
N GLY A 41 -6.93 1.35 -13.17
CA GLY A 41 -6.95 0.52 -11.95
C GLY A 41 -5.67 -0.29 -11.68
N GLY A 42 -4.59 -0.07 -12.44
CA GLY A 42 -3.32 -0.79 -12.27
C GLY A 42 -2.46 -0.29 -11.11
N SER A 43 -2.92 0.71 -10.36
CA SER A 43 -2.19 1.31 -9.24
C SER A 43 -3.04 1.34 -7.97
N ILE A 44 -2.36 1.41 -6.82
CA ILE A 44 -3.04 1.61 -5.53
C ILE A 44 -3.55 3.06 -5.45
N LEU A 45 -4.77 3.22 -4.96
CA LEU A 45 -5.39 4.50 -4.64
C LEU A 45 -5.67 4.58 -3.14
N THR A 46 -5.35 5.72 -2.55
CA THR A 46 -5.55 6.03 -1.13
C THR A 46 -6.33 7.33 -1.02
N ALA A 47 -7.41 7.31 -0.25
CA ALA A 47 -8.15 8.52 0.10
C ALA A 47 -7.60 9.11 1.41
N VAL A 48 -7.64 10.43 1.51
CA VAL A 48 -7.29 11.19 2.71
C VAL A 48 -8.54 11.93 3.16
N ASN A 49 -8.91 11.77 4.43
CA ASN A 49 -10.03 12.52 4.99
C ASN A 49 -9.59 13.91 5.49
N GLU A 50 -10.55 14.74 5.90
CA GLU A 50 -10.31 16.09 6.44
C GLU A 50 -9.38 16.11 7.66
N LYS A 51 -9.29 15.00 8.40
CA LYS A 51 -8.41 14.84 9.57
C LYS A 51 -7.02 14.31 9.20
N GLY A 52 -6.71 14.19 7.90
CA GLY A 52 -5.43 13.67 7.40
C GLY A 52 -5.28 12.14 7.50
N ARG A 53 -6.32 11.41 7.91
CA ARG A 53 -6.27 9.95 8.00
C ARG A 53 -6.33 9.35 6.60
N GLN A 54 -5.36 8.48 6.31
CA GLN A 54 -5.24 7.78 5.04
C GLN A 54 -5.98 6.43 5.09
N GLU A 55 -6.63 6.09 3.99
CA GLU A 55 -7.28 4.80 3.80
C GLU A 55 -7.16 4.32 2.35
N ARG A 56 -6.73 3.07 2.15
CA ARG A 56 -6.59 2.48 0.80
C ARG A 56 -7.95 2.20 0.18
N VAL A 57 -8.33 2.96 -0.86
CA VAL A 57 -9.58 2.80 -1.64
C VAL A 57 -9.53 1.75 -2.73
N TRP A 58 -8.35 1.50 -3.28
CA TRP A 58 -8.10 0.49 -4.30
C TRP A 58 -6.62 0.10 -4.27
N VAL A 59 -6.16 -1.11 -4.58
CA VAL A 59 -6.89 -2.38 -4.66
C VAL A 59 -7.11 -2.89 -3.23
N ARG A 60 -8.33 -3.31 -2.87
CA ARG A 60 -8.67 -3.89 -1.56
C ARG A 60 -9.49 -5.18 -1.71
N LEU A 61 -9.35 -6.09 -0.74
CA LEU A 61 -10.03 -7.40 -0.74
C LEU A 61 -11.51 -7.30 -0.32
N PHE A 62 -11.81 -6.44 0.64
CA PHE A 62 -13.16 -6.29 1.21
C PHE A 62 -13.68 -4.88 0.98
N ALA A 63 -15.01 -4.77 0.82
CA ALA A 63 -15.74 -3.52 0.64
C ALA A 63 -15.19 -2.59 -0.46
N ALA A 64 -14.49 -3.14 -1.45
CA ALA A 64 -13.84 -2.36 -2.51
C ALA A 64 -14.82 -1.47 -3.26
N ASP A 65 -15.95 -2.02 -3.71
CA ASP A 65 -16.97 -1.27 -4.45
C ASP A 65 -17.61 -0.16 -3.59
N HIS A 66 -18.05 -0.49 -2.36
CA HIS A 66 -18.63 0.50 -1.44
C HIS A 66 -17.69 1.68 -1.20
N GLU A 67 -16.44 1.37 -0.92
CA GLU A 67 -15.44 2.37 -0.55
C GLU A 67 -14.97 3.20 -1.73
N PHE A 68 -14.82 2.56 -2.89
CA PHE A 68 -14.53 3.25 -4.14
C PHE A 68 -15.66 4.22 -4.49
N ARG A 69 -16.92 3.76 -4.42
CA ARG A 69 -18.12 4.58 -4.70
C ARG A 69 -18.41 5.64 -3.66
N THR A 70 -17.88 5.58 -2.45
CA THR A 70 -18.16 6.61 -1.42
C THR A 70 -17.08 7.67 -1.39
N LYS A 71 -15.84 7.32 -1.74
CA LYS A 71 -14.68 8.20 -1.59
C LYS A 71 -14.04 8.63 -2.90
N LEU A 72 -14.30 7.94 -4.01
CA LEU A 72 -13.73 8.25 -5.31
C LEU A 72 -14.78 8.92 -6.23
N TRP A 73 -15.14 10.17 -5.91
CA TRP A 73 -15.94 11.00 -6.80
C TRP A 73 -15.08 12.10 -7.39
N SER A 74 -15.05 12.17 -8.71
CA SER A 74 -14.62 13.36 -9.42
C SER A 74 -15.89 14.09 -9.86
N LEU A 75 -16.19 15.23 -9.25
CA LEU A 75 -17.28 16.09 -9.71
C LEU A 75 -16.73 16.97 -10.80
N PHE A 76 -17.26 16.81 -12.02
CA PHE A 76 -16.94 17.71 -13.11
C PHE A 76 -17.71 19.02 -12.94
N ASP A 77 -16.98 20.14 -12.93
CA ASP A 77 -17.56 21.48 -12.94
C ASP A 77 -17.20 22.17 -14.27
N PRO A 78 -18.18 22.40 -15.18
CA PRO A 78 -17.93 23.05 -16.45
C PRO A 78 -17.63 24.56 -16.34
N SER A 79 -17.79 25.15 -15.16
CA SER A 79 -17.54 26.58 -14.91
C SER A 79 -16.14 26.90 -14.42
N THR A 80 -15.29 25.87 -14.23
CA THR A 80 -13.85 25.99 -13.94
C THR A 80 -13.05 26.01 -15.24
#